data_AF-A0A963XED3-F1
#
_entry.id   AF-A0A963XED3-F1
#
_cell.length_a   1.000
_cell.length_b   1.000
_cell.length_c   1.000
_cell.angle_alpha   90.00
_cell.angle_beta   90.00
_cell.angle_gamma   90.00
#
_symmetry.space_group_name_H-M   'P 1'
#
loop_
_entity.id
_entity.type
_entity.pdbx_description
1 polymer ?
#
loop_
_entity_poly.entity_id
_entity_poly.type
_entity_poly.pdbx_seq_one_letter_code
_entity_poly.pdbx_strand_id
1 'polypeptide(L)'
;MVKPPKQPYTGDEMMDNVIRMNAELMSEVWILRDRVTILEHMLQEKGIVERKALDDFVPSGDLAKELLNERDALVERVVGGAWMQGFSVESLVEKAKK
;
A
#
# COMPACT_ATOMS: atom_id res chain seq x y z
N MET A 1 -12.91 29.30 -23.60
CA MET A 1 -12.67 28.88 -22.20
C MET A 1 -11.18 28.89 -21.95
N VAL A 2 -10.70 29.75 -21.04
CA VAL A 2 -9.29 29.78 -20.66
C VAL A 2 -9.01 28.49 -19.89
N LYS A 3 -8.14 27.62 -20.42
CA LYS A 3 -7.63 26.49 -19.65
C LYS A 3 -6.89 27.11 -18.45
N PRO A 4 -7.31 26.84 -17.20
CA PRO A 4 -6.60 27.35 -16.05
C PRO A 4 -5.14 26.85 -16.15
N PRO A 5 -4.15 27.68 -15.79
CA PRO A 5 -2.78 27.21 -15.73
C PRO A 5 -2.77 26.02 -14.75
N LYS A 6 -2.37 24.84 -15.24
CA LYS A 6 -2.04 23.70 -14.38
C LYS A 6 -0.73 24.05 -13.67
N GLN A 7 -0.82 24.88 -12.65
CA GLN A 7 0.29 25.05 -11.74
C GLN A 7 0.31 23.82 -10.83
N PRO A 8 1.46 23.16 -10.67
CA PRO A 8 1.57 22.09 -9.69
C PRO A 8 1.18 22.63 -8.30
N TYR A 9 0.38 21.88 -7.55
CA TYR A 9 -0.04 22.18 -6.17
C TYR A 9 1.15 22.49 -5.27
N THR A 10 2.29 21.82 -5.50
CA THR A 10 3.54 22.01 -4.76
C THR A 10 4.58 22.87 -5.48
N GLY A 11 4.30 23.32 -6.70
CA GLY A 11 5.28 23.97 -7.58
C GLY A 11 6.25 23.00 -8.29
N ASP A 12 6.20 21.70 -7.98
CA ASP A 12 6.97 20.64 -8.64
C ASP A 12 6.01 19.54 -9.15
N GLU A 13 6.01 19.31 -10.47
CA GLU A 13 5.14 18.31 -11.11
C GLU A 13 5.47 16.87 -10.67
N MET A 14 6.74 16.57 -10.37
CA MET A 14 7.14 15.26 -9.87
C MET A 14 6.57 15.01 -8.47
N MET A 15 6.66 16.01 -7.59
CA MET A 15 6.11 15.94 -6.24
C MET A 15 4.59 15.78 -6.25
N ASP A 16 3.90 16.55 -7.09
CA ASP A 16 2.45 16.45 -7.29
C ASP A 16 2.00 15.06 -7.77
N ASN A 17 2.77 14.46 -8.69
CA ASN A 17 2.48 13.12 -9.20
C ASN A 17 2.66 12.06 -8.11
N VAL A 18 3.69 12.18 -7.27
CA VAL A 18 3.88 11.30 -6.10
C VAL A 18 2.73 11.46 -5.09
N ILE A 19 2.32 12.69 -4.81
CA ILE A 19 1.19 12.96 -3.90
C ILE A 19 -0.11 12.35 -4.45
N ARG A 20 -0.38 12.50 -5.75
CA ARG A 20 -1.57 11.91 -6.38
C ARG A 20 -1.54 10.39 -6.31
N MET A 21 -0.42 9.77 -6.67
CA MET A 21 -0.25 8.32 -6.62
C MET A 21 -0.44 7.80 -5.18
N ASN A 22 0.13 8.47 -4.18
CA ASN A 22 -0.05 8.10 -2.79
C ASN A 22 -1.51 8.27 -2.33
N ALA A 23 -2.20 9.33 -2.77
CA ALA A 23 -3.61 9.54 -2.46
C ALA A 23 -4.50 8.42 -3.04
N GLU A 24 -4.25 8.02 -4.28
CA GLU A 24 -4.93 6.89 -4.93
C GLU A 24 -4.65 5.57 -4.19
N LEU A 25 -3.38 5.29 -3.87
CA LEU A 25 -2.99 4.11 -3.09
C LEU A 25 -3.65 4.09 -1.70
N MET A 26 -3.68 5.22 -0.99
CA MET A 26 -4.33 5.33 0.31
C MET A 26 -5.84 5.07 0.21
N SER A 27 -6.50 5.52 -0.86
CA SER A 27 -7.92 5.25 -1.08
C SER A 27 -8.18 3.75 -1.22
N GLU A 28 -7.39 3.05 -2.03
CA GLU A 28 -7.51 1.60 -2.20
C GLU A 28 -7.21 0.83 -0.91
N VAL A 29 -6.19 1.25 -0.15
CA VAL A 29 -5.88 0.68 1.17
C VAL A 29 -7.05 0.87 2.15
N TRP A 30 -7.70 2.04 2.13
CA TRP A 30 -8.87 2.28 2.97
C TRP A 30 -10.04 1.37 2.62
N ILE A 31 -10.34 1.21 1.32
CA ILE A 31 -11.39 0.30 0.85
C ILE A 31 -11.11 -1.14 1.31
N LEU A 32 -9.87 -1.61 1.17
CA LEU A 32 -9.48 -2.94 1.64
C LEU A 32 -9.64 -3.09 3.15
N ARG A 33 -9.21 -2.09 3.92
CA ARG A 33 -9.33 -2.09 5.39
C ARG A 33 -10.79 -2.13 5.85
N ASP A 34 -11.67 -1.37 5.19
CA ASP A 34 -13.11 -1.39 5.47
C ASP A 34 -13.70 -2.77 5.17
N ARG A 35 -13.35 -3.36 4.01
CA ARG A 35 -13.83 -4.70 3.64
C ARG A 35 -13.36 -5.78 4.62
N VAL A 36 -12.11 -5.72 5.08
CA VAL A 36 -11.59 -6.65 6.11
C VAL A 36 -12.33 -6.45 7.43
N THR A 37 -12.54 -5.19 7.86
CA THR A 37 -13.29 -4.88 9.08
C THR A 37 -14.73 -5.42 9.03
N ILE A 38 -15.40 -5.27 7.89
CA ILE A 38 -16.74 -5.80 7.67
C ILE A 38 -16.72 -7.33 7.70
N LEU A 39 -15.73 -7.97 7.06
CA LEU A 39 -15.59 -9.43 7.07
C LEU A 39 -15.39 -9.98 8.49
N GLU A 40 -14.49 -9.37 9.27
CA GLU A 40 -14.26 -9.70 10.67
C GLU A 40 -15.55 -9.61 11.48
N HIS A 41 -16.29 -8.51 11.32
CA HIS A 41 -17.57 -8.30 11.99
C HIS A 41 -18.60 -9.38 11.63
N MET A 42 -18.77 -9.67 10.33
CA MET A 42 -19.71 -10.70 9.87
C MET A 42 -19.34 -12.12 10.35
N LEU A 43 -18.05 -12.45 10.41
CA LEU A 43 -17.57 -13.74 10.93
C LEU A 43 -17.80 -13.86 12.43
N GLN A 44 -17.61 -12.76 13.18
CA GLN A 44 -17.90 -12.72 14.61
C GLN A 44 -19.40 -12.83 14.89
N GLU A 45 -20.26 -12.10 14.16
CA GLU A 45 -21.72 -12.21 14.31
C GLU A 45 -22.23 -13.64 14.05
N LYS A 46 -21.58 -14.37 13.13
CA LYS A 46 -21.88 -15.77 12.84
C LYS A 46 -21.25 -16.76 13.83
N GLY A 47 -20.45 -16.28 14.79
CA GLY A 47 -19.75 -17.11 15.78
C GLY A 47 -18.66 -18.00 15.19
N ILE A 48 -18.11 -17.66 14.02
CA ILE A 48 -17.09 -18.47 13.33
C ILE A 48 -15.68 -18.13 13.85
N VAL A 49 -15.37 -16.84 13.97
CA VAL A 49 -14.08 -16.33 14.44
C VAL A 49 -14.33 -15.16 15.36
N GLU A 50 -13.68 -15.16 16.53
CA GLU A 50 -13.63 -13.98 17.38
C GLU A 50 -12.63 -12.97 16.80
N ARG A 51 -13.00 -11.69 16.73
CA ARG A 51 -12.09 -10.66 16.21
C ARG A 51 -10.74 -10.63 16.93
N LYS A 52 -10.75 -10.84 18.25
CA LYS A 52 -9.52 -10.94 19.07
C LYS A 52 -8.60 -12.09 18.62
N ALA A 53 -9.16 -13.18 18.12
CA ALA A 53 -8.37 -14.31 17.64
C ALA A 53 -7.53 -13.93 16.41
N LEU A 54 -7.97 -12.98 15.58
CA LEU A 54 -7.19 -12.47 14.45
C LEU A 54 -6.05 -11.56 14.91
N ASP A 55 -6.31 -10.69 15.91
CA ASP A 55 -5.28 -9.81 16.48
C ASP A 55 -4.16 -10.60 17.18
N ASP A 56 -4.52 -11.68 17.87
CA ASP A 56 -3.59 -12.53 18.61
C ASP A 56 -2.93 -13.60 17.69
N PHE A 57 -3.40 -13.77 16.45
CA PHE A 57 -2.89 -14.79 15.54
C PHE A 57 -1.51 -14.42 15.02
N VAL A 58 -0.53 -15.28 15.31
CA VAL A 58 0.83 -15.17 14.77
C VAL A 58 1.01 -16.22 13.66
N PRO A 59 1.07 -15.80 12.37
CA PRO A 59 1.32 -16.73 11.29
C PRO A 59 2.65 -17.45 11.48
N SER A 60 2.67 -18.76 11.21
CA SER A 60 3.88 -19.58 11.29
C SER A 60 3.93 -20.61 10.15
N GLY A 61 5.09 -21.25 9.97
CA GLY A 61 5.27 -22.27 8.94
C GLY A 61 5.07 -21.73 7.52
N ASP A 62 4.28 -22.43 6.72
CA ASP A 62 4.10 -22.10 5.30
C ASP A 62 3.22 -20.86 5.09
N LEU A 63 2.24 -20.61 5.97
CA LEU A 63 1.41 -19.41 5.91
C LEU A 63 2.25 -18.13 6.11
N ALA A 64 3.24 -18.16 7.00
CA ALA A 64 4.14 -17.02 7.19
C ALA A 64 4.97 -16.73 5.93
N LYS A 65 5.42 -17.78 5.21
CA LYS A 65 6.16 -17.63 3.96
C LYS A 65 5.28 -17.07 2.85
N GLU A 66 4.05 -17.56 2.75
CA GLU A 66 3.06 -17.06 1.78
C GLU A 66 2.79 -15.57 2.00
N LEU A 67 2.51 -15.16 3.24
CA LEU A 67 2.28 -13.74 3.59
C LEU A 67 3.51 -12.85 3.33
N LEU A 68 4.73 -13.38 3.52
CA LEU A 68 5.96 -12.67 3.17
C LEU A 68 6.05 -12.47 1.65
N ASN A 69 5.84 -13.53 0.86
CA ASN A 69 5.89 -13.46 -0.59
C ASN A 69 4.83 -12.50 -1.16
N GLU A 70 3.61 -12.52 -0.63
CA GLU A 70 2.54 -11.60 -1.05
C GLU A 70 2.90 -10.14 -0.72
N ARG A 71 3.50 -9.89 0.45
CA ARG A 71 3.97 -8.56 0.83
C ARG A 71 5.06 -8.07 -0.11
N ASP A 72 6.04 -8.90 -0.41
CA ASP A 72 7.14 -8.55 -1.30
C ASP A 72 6.62 -8.26 -2.72
N ALA A 73 5.71 -9.10 -3.24
CA ALA A 73 5.07 -8.87 -4.54
C ALA A 73 4.21 -7.59 -4.57
N LEU A 74 3.58 -7.21 -3.45
CA LEU A 74 2.88 -5.93 -3.34
C LEU A 74 3.85 -4.75 -3.35
N VAL A 75 4.93 -4.82 -2.56
CA VAL A 75 5.98 -3.79 -2.51
C VAL A 75 6.63 -3.63 -3.88
N GLU A 76 6.96 -4.72 -4.58
CA GLU A 76 7.51 -4.67 -5.93
C GLU A 76 6.55 -4.03 -6.94
N ARG A 77 5.24 -4.28 -6.85
CA ARG A 77 4.27 -3.62 -7.73
C ARG A 77 4.16 -2.12 -7.44
N VAL A 78 4.10 -1.74 -6.16
CA VAL A 78 3.95 -0.34 -5.74
C VAL A 78 5.22 0.46 -6.01
N VAL A 79 6.39 -0.09 -5.65
CA VAL A 79 7.69 0.57 -5.82
C VAL A 79 8.16 0.42 -7.27
N GLY A 80 8.08 -0.76 -7.86
CA GLY A 80 8.49 -0.99 -9.25
C GLY A 80 7.64 -0.18 -10.24
N GLY A 81 6.32 -0.05 -10.01
CA GLY A 81 5.46 0.78 -10.84
C GLY A 81 5.80 2.28 -10.78
N ALA A 82 6.25 2.77 -9.62
CA ALA A 82 6.60 4.18 -9.40
C ALA A 82 8.06 4.54 -9.74
N TRP A 83 8.98 3.58 -9.62
CA TRP A 83 10.43 3.84 -9.66
C TRP A 83 11.18 3.16 -10.83
N MET A 84 10.58 2.19 -11.55
CA MET A 84 11.23 1.58 -12.74
C MET A 84 11.34 2.50 -13.95
N GLN A 85 10.91 3.76 -13.86
CA GLN A 85 11.26 4.78 -14.87
C GLN A 85 12.54 5.56 -14.56
N GLY A 86 13.27 5.26 -13.46
CA GLY A 86 14.56 5.95 -13.24
C GLY A 86 15.43 5.56 -12.05
N PHE A 87 15.00 4.67 -11.13
CA PHE A 87 15.81 4.30 -9.96
C PHE A 87 15.75 2.79 -9.69
N SER A 88 16.91 2.16 -9.57
CA SER A 88 17.03 0.76 -9.12
C SER A 88 16.99 0.66 -7.60
N VAL A 89 16.69 -0.52 -7.04
CA VAL A 89 16.67 -0.76 -5.59
C VAL A 89 18.02 -0.42 -4.95
N GLU A 90 19.12 -0.71 -5.65
CA GLU A 90 20.48 -0.37 -5.23
C GLU A 90 20.70 1.15 -5.12
N SER A 91 20.15 1.92 -6.06
CA SER A 91 20.26 3.39 -6.07
C SER A 91 19.50 4.06 -4.91
N LEU A 92 18.45 3.42 -4.40
CA LEU A 92 17.68 3.91 -3.24
C LEU A 92 18.43 3.63 -1.92
N VAL A 93 19.05 2.46 -1.80
CA VAL A 93 19.88 2.08 -0.64
C VAL A 93 21.12 2.96 -0.53
N GLU A 94 21.75 3.31 -1.65
CA GLU A 94 22.87 4.27 -1.71
C GLU A 94 22.45 5.67 -1.22
N LYS A 95 21.26 6.14 -1.61
CA LYS A 95 20.76 7.48 -1.25
C LYS A 95 20.37 7.61 0.21
N ALA A 96 19.88 6.53 0.83
CA ALA A 96 19.50 6.51 2.24
C ALA A 96 20.71 6.46 3.21
N LYS A 97 21.91 6.14 2.72
CA LYS A 97 23.16 6.14 3.50
C LYS A 97 23.92 7.47 3.46
N LYS A 98 23.43 8.46 2.71
CA LYS A 98 23.95 9.82 2.64
C LYS A 98 23.02 10.79 3.37
#